data_AF-A0A1G1YXD5-F1
#
_entry.id   AF-A0A1G1YXD5-F1
#
_cell.length_a   1.000
_cell.length_b   1.000
_cell.length_c   1.000
_cell.angle_alpha   90.00
_cell.angle_beta   90.00
_cell.angle_gamma   90.00
#
_symmetry.space_group_name_H-M   'P 1'
#
loop_
_entity.id
_entity.type
_entity.pdbx_description
1 polymer ?
#
loop_
_entity_poly.entity_id
_entity_poly.type
_entity_poly.pdbx_seq_one_letter_code
_entity_poly.pdbx_strand_id
1 'polypeptide(L)'
;MGTLKVNFYKLINRLKQNKIYFASLLLFPFLIWGLFIFYFGFINPPDDFFGYGMTFAIIYMWPIMFLGCVVFAVVVAKIAKQSVWKSIVLILFIFFISPTILSLPRGLINNQIAGLAQKGLQKNNPAYCQWEIELSTTYTRKKLGYECLAQLAFNNNDIFLCEKIDDSYFKMKCYRDLADKNNDPALCDKLTMPLCLKDNGYNECIDECYAALAVKNDNLSLCDLVKTDEYKLRCYKGLAYKDNNPSLCEKLTGLIRKGWKSFTGTDCLHEGTALRTSCQTVFADDCYVKLAMSNSDADICLKIQDEAFKNMCLLQLR
;
A
#
# COMPACT_ATOMS: atom_id res chain seq x y z
N MET A 1 -25.41 -56.66 -7.90
CA MET A 1 -23.96 -56.35 -8.06
C MET A 1 -23.25 -57.03 -9.25
N GLY A 2 -23.72 -58.14 -9.83
CA GLY A 2 -22.96 -58.87 -10.87
C GLY A 2 -22.83 -58.18 -12.25
N THR A 3 -23.86 -57.46 -12.71
CA THR A 3 -23.98 -57.04 -14.12
C THR A 3 -23.08 -55.89 -14.57
N LEU A 4 -22.74 -54.92 -13.69
CA LEU A 4 -21.87 -53.80 -14.08
C LEU A 4 -20.44 -54.26 -14.43
N LYS A 5 -19.88 -55.23 -13.70
CA LYS A 5 -18.49 -55.71 -13.94
C LYS A 5 -18.31 -56.29 -15.34
N VAL A 6 -19.31 -57.01 -15.86
CA VAL A 6 -19.27 -57.65 -17.19
C VAL A 6 -19.23 -56.58 -18.29
N ASN A 7 -20.03 -55.53 -18.18
CA ASN A 7 -20.04 -54.44 -19.16
C ASN A 7 -18.73 -53.64 -19.16
N PHE A 8 -18.15 -53.38 -17.98
CA PHE A 8 -16.87 -52.66 -17.86
C PHE A 8 -15.72 -53.40 -18.54
N TYR A 9 -15.62 -54.72 -18.36
CA TYR A 9 -14.60 -55.56 -19.03
C TYR A 9 -14.79 -55.58 -20.56
N LYS A 10 -16.04 -55.64 -21.04
CA LYS A 10 -16.36 -55.60 -22.48
C LYS A 10 -16.04 -54.24 -23.11
N LEU A 11 -16.27 -53.15 -22.37
CA LEU A 11 -15.91 -51.78 -22.77
C LEU A 11 -14.39 -51.60 -22.88
N ILE A 12 -13.64 -52.07 -21.87
CA ILE A 12 -12.16 -52.06 -21.90
C ILE A 12 -11.62 -52.78 -23.12
N ASN A 13 -12.11 -53.99 -23.44
CA ASN A 13 -11.61 -54.74 -24.60
C ASN A 13 -11.96 -54.07 -25.96
N ARG A 14 -13.10 -53.37 -26.07
CA ARG A 14 -13.41 -52.56 -27.27
C ARG A 14 -12.48 -51.34 -27.40
N LEU A 15 -12.24 -50.61 -26.30
CA LEU A 15 -11.26 -49.52 -26.27
C LEU A 15 -9.84 -49.99 -26.61
N LYS A 16 -9.49 -51.24 -26.23
CA LYS A 16 -8.19 -51.86 -26.49
C LYS A 16 -7.95 -52.19 -27.98
N GLN A 17 -9.01 -52.40 -28.77
CA GLN A 17 -8.92 -52.54 -30.23
C GLN A 17 -8.68 -51.17 -30.90
N ASN A 18 -9.45 -50.15 -30.51
CA ASN A 18 -9.24 -48.76 -30.94
C ASN A 18 -8.10 -48.09 -30.15
N LYS A 19 -6.85 -48.54 -30.41
CA LYS A 19 -5.61 -48.13 -29.70
C LYS A 19 -5.49 -46.63 -29.38
N ILE A 20 -5.97 -45.77 -30.27
CA ILE A 20 -5.96 -44.30 -30.11
C ILE A 20 -6.81 -43.87 -28.89
N TYR A 21 -8.06 -44.34 -28.78
CA TYR A 21 -9.00 -43.89 -27.76
C TYR A 21 -8.58 -44.30 -26.33
N PHE A 22 -7.95 -45.47 -26.16
CA PHE A 22 -7.43 -45.88 -24.85
C PHE A 22 -6.24 -45.01 -24.41
N ALA A 23 -5.41 -44.54 -25.35
CA ALA A 23 -4.34 -43.58 -25.07
C ALA A 23 -4.93 -42.19 -24.72
N SER A 24 -5.93 -41.71 -25.45
CA SER A 24 -6.63 -40.44 -25.16
C SER A 24 -7.25 -40.43 -23.77
N LEU A 25 -7.93 -41.51 -23.37
CA LEU A 25 -8.63 -41.61 -22.09
C LEU A 25 -7.67 -41.58 -20.88
N LEU A 26 -6.45 -42.11 -21.04
CA LEU A 26 -5.41 -42.08 -20.00
C LEU A 26 -4.67 -40.74 -19.91
N LEU A 27 -4.62 -39.95 -20.99
CA LEU A 27 -4.02 -38.61 -20.99
C LEU A 27 -4.96 -37.52 -20.48
N PHE A 28 -6.28 -37.76 -20.52
CA PHE A 28 -7.31 -36.79 -20.12
C PHE A 28 -7.15 -36.23 -18.69
N PRO A 29 -6.82 -37.02 -17.64
CA PRO A 29 -6.59 -36.48 -16.30
C PRO A 29 -5.36 -35.57 -16.22
N PHE A 30 -4.30 -35.86 -16.98
CA PHE A 30 -3.08 -35.05 -17.02
C PHE A 30 -3.29 -33.74 -17.77
N LEU A 31 -4.13 -33.72 -18.81
CA LEU A 31 -4.55 -32.49 -19.49
C LEU A 31 -5.36 -31.58 -18.55
N ILE A 32 -6.31 -32.15 -17.79
CA ILE A 32 -7.08 -31.40 -16.79
C ILE A 32 -6.16 -30.83 -15.70
N TRP A 33 -5.23 -31.63 -15.16
CA TRP A 33 -4.26 -31.16 -14.16
C TRP A 33 -3.29 -30.11 -14.71
N GLY A 34 -2.83 -30.25 -15.96
CA GLY A 34 -2.00 -29.25 -16.62
C GLY A 34 -2.72 -27.91 -16.79
N LEU A 35 -3.98 -27.94 -17.21
CA LEU A 35 -4.83 -26.74 -17.30
C LEU A 35 -5.12 -26.13 -15.91
N PHE A 36 -5.31 -26.96 -14.88
CA PHE A 36 -5.54 -26.50 -13.51
C PHE A 36 -4.31 -25.77 -12.95
N ILE A 37 -3.11 -26.36 -13.10
CA ILE A 37 -1.84 -25.73 -12.70
C ILE A 37 -1.59 -24.44 -13.51
N PHE A 38 -1.91 -24.43 -14.81
CA PHE A 38 -1.75 -23.24 -15.64
C PHE A 38 -2.71 -22.10 -15.24
N TYR A 39 -3.97 -22.43 -14.93
CA TYR A 39 -4.98 -21.45 -14.51
C TYR A 39 -4.63 -20.82 -13.16
N PHE A 40 -4.40 -21.64 -12.13
CA PHE A 40 -4.08 -21.14 -10.79
C PHE A 40 -2.65 -20.58 -10.67
N GLY A 41 -1.72 -21.04 -11.52
CA GLY A 41 -0.31 -20.65 -11.46
C GLY A 41 0.07 -19.35 -12.17
N PHE A 42 -0.80 -18.78 -13.00
CA PHE A 42 -0.53 -17.55 -13.75
C PHE A 42 -1.46 -16.37 -13.43
N ILE A 43 -2.61 -16.61 -12.77
CA ILE A 43 -3.65 -15.58 -12.57
C ILE A 43 -3.54 -14.88 -11.21
N ASN A 44 -3.08 -15.56 -10.15
CA ASN A 44 -2.99 -14.99 -8.80
C ASN A 44 -1.55 -14.57 -8.43
N PRO A 45 -1.36 -13.44 -7.72
CA PRO A 45 -0.04 -12.98 -7.28
C PRO A 45 0.57 -13.91 -6.19
N PRO A 46 1.91 -13.88 -6.01
CA PRO A 46 2.63 -14.80 -5.13
C PRO A 46 2.55 -14.44 -3.64
N ASP A 47 1.89 -13.33 -3.29
CA ASP A 47 1.95 -12.70 -1.97
C ASP A 47 1.06 -13.41 -0.91
N ASP A 48 0.20 -14.33 -1.35
CA ASP A 48 -0.73 -15.12 -0.54
C ASP A 48 -0.27 -16.56 -0.28
N PHE A 49 -0.91 -17.22 0.70
CA PHE A 49 -0.73 -18.61 1.13
C PHE A 49 -0.63 -19.66 -0.02
N PHE A 50 -1.23 -19.36 -1.18
CA PHE A 50 -1.17 -20.18 -2.40
C PHE A 50 0.25 -20.36 -2.98
N GLY A 51 1.20 -19.44 -2.75
CA GLY A 51 2.58 -19.57 -3.24
C GLY A 51 3.30 -20.81 -2.70
N TYR A 52 3.08 -21.15 -1.43
CA TYR A 52 3.58 -22.39 -0.84
C TYR A 52 2.91 -23.63 -1.43
N GLY A 53 1.61 -23.56 -1.72
CA GLY A 53 0.87 -24.63 -2.40
C GLY A 53 1.42 -24.97 -3.79
N MET A 54 1.77 -23.95 -4.59
CA MET A 54 2.44 -24.17 -5.88
C MET A 54 3.83 -24.81 -5.71
N THR A 55 4.60 -24.36 -4.71
CA THR A 55 5.94 -24.91 -4.44
C THR A 55 5.85 -26.41 -4.10
N PHE A 56 4.87 -26.81 -3.28
CA PHE A 56 4.58 -28.22 -3.01
C PHE A 56 4.14 -29.00 -4.27
N ALA A 57 3.27 -28.43 -5.11
CA ALA A 57 2.83 -29.08 -6.34
C ALA A 57 4.01 -29.36 -7.31
N ILE A 58 4.91 -28.38 -7.48
CA ILE A 58 6.08 -28.48 -8.33
C ILE A 58 7.11 -29.48 -7.78
N ILE A 59 7.38 -29.48 -6.47
CA ILE A 59 8.38 -30.39 -5.88
C ILE A 59 7.88 -31.85 -5.87
N TYR A 60 6.61 -32.08 -5.48
CA TYR A 60 6.14 -33.44 -5.20
C TYR A 60 5.30 -34.07 -6.32
N MET A 61 4.46 -33.31 -7.03
CA MET A 61 3.58 -33.89 -8.06
C MET A 61 4.25 -33.96 -9.43
N TRP A 62 5.18 -33.05 -9.72
CA TRP A 62 5.88 -33.00 -11.01
C TRP A 62 6.76 -34.25 -11.29
N PRO A 63 7.53 -34.79 -10.32
CA PRO A 63 8.22 -36.08 -10.49
C PRO A 63 7.25 -37.26 -10.71
N ILE A 64 6.10 -37.25 -10.03
CA ILE A 64 5.07 -38.29 -10.17
C ILE A 64 4.44 -38.23 -11.57
N MET A 65 4.11 -37.02 -12.07
CA MET A 65 3.62 -36.83 -13.44
C MET A 65 4.65 -37.26 -14.48
N PHE A 66 5.92 -36.91 -14.30
CA PHE A 66 7.00 -37.32 -15.21
C PHE A 66 7.15 -38.85 -15.25
N LEU A 67 7.19 -39.52 -14.09
CA LEU A 67 7.22 -40.99 -14.00
C LEU A 67 6.00 -41.62 -14.69
N GLY A 68 4.80 -41.08 -14.46
CA GLY A 68 3.57 -41.52 -15.12
C GLY A 68 3.65 -41.41 -16.65
N CYS A 69 4.16 -40.30 -17.17
CA CYS A 69 4.36 -40.08 -18.60
C CYS A 69 5.40 -41.04 -19.20
N VAL A 70 6.52 -41.28 -18.51
CA VAL A 70 7.55 -42.25 -18.96
C VAL A 70 6.99 -43.67 -19.00
N VAL A 71 6.29 -44.12 -17.96
CA VAL A 71 5.65 -45.46 -17.93
C VAL A 71 4.63 -45.59 -19.06
N PHE A 72 3.78 -44.57 -19.26
CA PHE A 72 2.80 -44.53 -20.35
C PHE A 72 3.47 -44.64 -21.73
N ALA A 73 4.54 -43.88 -21.98
CA ALA A 73 5.29 -43.95 -23.24
C ALA A 73 5.92 -45.32 -23.50
N VAL A 74 6.48 -45.98 -22.48
CA VAL A 74 7.02 -47.36 -22.61
C VAL A 74 5.91 -48.33 -23.01
N VAL A 75 4.72 -48.21 -22.41
CA VAL A 75 3.56 -49.06 -22.72
C VAL A 75 3.05 -48.80 -24.15
N VAL A 76 2.85 -47.53 -24.52
CA VAL A 76 2.37 -47.16 -25.86
C VAL A 76 3.36 -47.57 -26.95
N ALA A 77 4.66 -47.31 -26.78
CA ALA A 77 5.68 -47.69 -27.75
C ALA A 77 5.74 -49.22 -27.96
N LYS A 78 5.65 -50.02 -26.89
CA LYS A 78 5.53 -51.49 -26.99
C LYS A 78 4.27 -51.93 -27.75
N ILE A 79 3.11 -51.33 -27.47
CA ILE A 79 1.83 -51.62 -28.16
C ILE A 79 1.85 -51.18 -29.63
N ALA A 80 2.63 -50.16 -29.97
CA ALA A 80 2.79 -49.61 -31.32
C ALA A 80 3.94 -50.27 -32.13
N LYS A 81 4.74 -51.15 -31.53
CA LYS A 81 6.03 -51.65 -32.08
C LYS A 81 7.00 -50.52 -32.47
N GLN A 82 6.96 -49.39 -31.77
CA GLN A 82 7.85 -48.24 -31.99
C GLN A 82 9.05 -48.26 -31.03
N SER A 83 10.11 -47.51 -31.37
CA SER A 83 11.27 -47.35 -30.50
C SER A 83 10.91 -46.53 -29.26
N VAL A 84 10.87 -47.22 -28.11
CA VAL A 84 10.65 -46.67 -26.76
C VAL A 84 11.54 -45.44 -26.50
N TRP A 85 12.79 -45.48 -26.99
CA TRP A 85 13.78 -44.42 -26.77
C TRP A 85 13.35 -43.07 -27.37
N LYS A 86 12.70 -43.07 -28.55
CA LYS A 86 12.20 -41.83 -29.17
C LYS A 86 11.09 -41.18 -28.34
N SER A 87 10.21 -41.99 -27.74
CA SER A 87 9.13 -41.50 -26.88
C SER A 87 9.64 -40.93 -25.55
N ILE A 88 10.68 -41.53 -24.96
CA ILE A 88 11.32 -41.03 -23.74
C ILE A 88 12.03 -39.69 -24.00
N VAL A 89 12.79 -39.58 -25.09
CA VAL A 89 13.46 -38.31 -25.47
C VAL A 89 12.46 -37.17 -25.68
N LEU A 90 11.32 -37.43 -26.32
CA LEU A 90 10.27 -36.44 -26.52
C LEU A 90 9.69 -35.95 -25.18
N ILE A 91 9.48 -36.84 -24.22
CA ILE A 91 8.97 -36.47 -22.88
C ILE A 91 10.03 -35.69 -22.08
N LEU A 92 11.30 -36.09 -22.14
CA LEU A 92 12.40 -35.32 -21.52
C LEU A 92 12.47 -33.90 -22.07
N PHE A 93 12.32 -33.72 -23.38
CA PHE A 93 12.27 -32.39 -24.01
C PHE A 93 11.07 -31.57 -23.52
N ILE A 94 9.87 -32.16 -23.47
CA ILE A 94 8.66 -31.47 -23.02
C ILE A 94 8.73 -31.08 -21.54
N PHE A 95 9.26 -31.94 -20.65
CA PHE A 95 9.27 -31.69 -19.20
C PHE A 95 10.47 -30.87 -18.70
N PHE A 96 11.65 -30.95 -19.33
CA PHE A 96 12.84 -30.25 -18.83
C PHE A 96 13.25 -29.03 -19.68
N ILE A 97 12.98 -29.04 -20.99
CA ILE A 97 13.43 -27.98 -21.91
C ILE A 97 12.32 -26.93 -22.14
N SER A 98 11.05 -27.33 -22.26
CA SER A 98 9.95 -26.36 -22.40
C SER A 98 9.81 -25.41 -21.19
N PRO A 99 9.82 -25.87 -19.92
CA PRO A 99 9.56 -25.00 -18.78
C PRO A 99 10.76 -24.10 -18.42
N THR A 100 11.98 -24.53 -18.73
CA THR A 100 13.19 -23.70 -18.57
C THR A 100 13.20 -22.57 -19.61
N ILE A 101 12.87 -22.86 -20.88
CA ILE A 101 12.70 -21.83 -21.92
C ILE A 101 11.61 -20.80 -21.54
N LEU A 102 10.52 -21.22 -20.88
CA LEU A 102 9.43 -20.33 -20.46
C LEU A 102 9.70 -19.53 -19.17
N SER A 103 10.64 -19.96 -18.32
CA SER A 103 10.97 -19.29 -17.05
C SER A 103 12.18 -18.36 -17.14
N LEU A 104 13.18 -18.70 -17.97
CA LEU A 104 14.37 -17.87 -18.24
C LEU A 104 14.05 -16.40 -18.60
N PRO A 105 13.04 -16.07 -19.43
CA PRO A 105 12.71 -14.68 -19.77
C PRO A 105 12.36 -13.82 -18.56
N ARG A 106 11.60 -14.36 -17.59
CA ARG A 106 11.13 -13.58 -16.42
C ARG A 106 12.29 -13.20 -15.49
N GLY A 107 13.26 -14.09 -15.29
CA GLY A 107 14.45 -13.80 -14.50
C GLY A 107 15.34 -12.73 -15.15
N LEU A 108 15.52 -12.82 -16.48
CA LEU A 108 16.28 -11.82 -17.25
C LEU A 108 15.61 -10.44 -17.25
N ILE A 109 14.29 -10.39 -17.46
CA ILE A 109 13.50 -9.14 -17.46
C ILE A 109 13.59 -8.46 -16.09
N ASN A 110 13.35 -9.16 -14.98
CA ASN A 110 13.43 -8.57 -13.63
C ASN A 110 14.80 -7.98 -13.29
N ASN A 111 15.88 -8.56 -13.82
CA ASN A 111 17.25 -8.06 -13.70
C ASN A 111 17.55 -6.88 -14.63
N GLN A 112 16.94 -6.81 -15.82
CA GLN A 112 17.07 -5.66 -16.73
C GLN A 112 16.33 -4.41 -16.24
N ILE A 113 15.22 -4.59 -15.52
CA ILE A 113 14.47 -3.49 -14.89
C ILE A 113 15.22 -2.99 -13.63
N ALA A 114 16.07 -3.81 -13.01
CA ALA A 114 16.70 -3.49 -11.72
C ALA A 114 17.55 -2.22 -11.77
N GLY A 115 17.10 -1.18 -11.08
CA GLY A 115 17.81 0.09 -10.97
C GLY A 115 17.48 1.10 -12.08
N LEU A 116 16.43 0.90 -12.88
CA LEU A 116 15.94 1.94 -13.79
C LEU A 116 15.54 3.20 -13.00
N ALA A 117 14.88 3.05 -11.85
CA ALA A 117 14.62 4.14 -10.90
C ALA A 117 15.90 4.90 -10.50
N GLN A 118 16.95 4.18 -10.06
CA GLN A 118 18.23 4.81 -9.69
C GLN A 118 18.90 5.51 -10.88
N LYS A 119 18.82 4.92 -12.07
CA LYS A 119 19.34 5.51 -13.32
C LYS A 119 18.58 6.77 -13.73
N GLY A 120 17.26 6.83 -13.49
CA GLY A 120 16.44 8.03 -13.68
C GLY A 120 16.88 9.18 -12.81
N LEU A 121 17.15 8.92 -11.52
CA LEU A 121 17.72 9.89 -10.60
C LEU A 121 19.13 10.35 -11.05
N GLN A 122 20.04 9.41 -11.33
CA GLN A 122 21.42 9.71 -11.77
C GLN A 122 21.51 10.46 -13.11
N LYS A 123 20.51 10.33 -13.99
CA LYS A 123 20.46 11.00 -15.30
C LYS A 123 19.47 12.15 -15.36
N ASN A 124 18.86 12.51 -14.22
CA ASN A 124 17.77 13.49 -14.12
C ASN A 124 16.71 13.34 -15.23
N ASN A 125 16.27 12.11 -15.47
CA ASN A 125 15.40 11.77 -16.61
C ASN A 125 14.23 10.88 -16.17
N PRO A 126 12.97 11.38 -16.20
CA PRO A 126 11.80 10.68 -15.69
C PRO A 126 11.37 9.48 -16.54
N ALA A 127 11.83 9.35 -17.80
CA ALA A 127 11.49 8.21 -18.63
C ALA A 127 11.96 6.88 -18.02
N TYR A 128 13.13 6.88 -17.35
CA TYR A 128 13.60 5.69 -16.63
C TYR A 128 12.74 5.37 -15.39
N CYS A 129 12.19 6.38 -14.70
CA CYS A 129 11.23 6.16 -13.62
C CYS A 129 9.93 5.54 -14.17
N GLN A 130 9.43 6.05 -15.31
CA GLN A 130 8.24 5.53 -15.98
C GLN A 130 8.43 4.09 -16.45
N TRP A 131 9.58 3.75 -17.05
CA TRP A 131 9.92 2.38 -17.44
C TRP A 131 10.03 1.41 -16.25
N GLU A 132 10.49 1.84 -15.08
CA GLU A 132 10.42 1.01 -13.86
C GLU A 132 8.94 0.71 -13.50
N ILE A 133 8.01 1.67 -13.61
CA ILE A 133 6.57 1.47 -13.33
C ILE A 133 5.92 0.55 -14.38
N GLU A 134 6.14 0.83 -15.66
CA GLU A 134 5.52 0.16 -16.81
C GLU A 134 5.94 -1.31 -16.93
N LEU A 135 7.22 -1.61 -16.68
CA LEU A 135 7.76 -2.97 -16.79
C LEU A 135 7.59 -3.79 -15.50
N SER A 136 7.26 -3.16 -14.37
CA SER A 136 7.13 -3.85 -13.07
C SER A 136 5.82 -4.61 -12.93
N THR A 137 5.94 -5.91 -12.66
CA THR A 137 4.80 -6.80 -12.36
C THR A 137 4.37 -6.77 -10.89
N THR A 138 5.21 -6.27 -9.97
CA THR A 138 4.91 -6.20 -8.53
C THR A 138 4.78 -4.77 -8.03
N TYR A 139 3.87 -4.54 -7.07
CA TYR A 139 3.68 -3.22 -6.44
C TYR A 139 4.98 -2.69 -5.81
N THR A 140 5.74 -3.57 -5.14
CA THR A 140 7.03 -3.25 -4.49
C THR A 140 8.07 -2.70 -5.47
N ARG A 141 8.03 -3.06 -6.75
CA ARG A 141 8.91 -2.48 -7.78
C ARG A 141 8.31 -1.23 -8.43
N LYS A 142 6.99 -1.18 -8.69
CA LYS A 142 6.31 0.07 -9.12
C LYS A 142 6.55 1.23 -8.15
N LYS A 143 6.54 0.95 -6.85
CA LYS A 143 6.91 1.88 -5.78
C LYS A 143 8.23 2.61 -6.04
N LEU A 144 9.29 1.91 -6.47
CA LEU A 144 10.59 2.53 -6.76
C LEU A 144 10.51 3.56 -7.90
N GLY A 145 9.67 3.29 -8.90
CA GLY A 145 9.40 4.22 -10.00
C GLY A 145 8.56 5.43 -9.56
N TYR A 146 7.59 5.26 -8.67
CA TYR A 146 6.84 6.38 -8.07
C TYR A 146 7.73 7.24 -7.17
N GLU A 147 8.59 6.63 -6.35
CA GLU A 147 9.58 7.34 -5.52
C GLU A 147 10.60 8.09 -6.39
N CYS A 148 11.02 7.50 -7.52
CA CYS A 148 11.85 8.15 -8.54
C CYS A 148 11.17 9.38 -9.14
N LEU A 149 9.90 9.27 -9.58
CA LEU A 149 9.15 10.41 -10.12
C LEU A 149 8.98 11.52 -9.07
N ALA A 150 8.60 11.18 -7.83
CA ALA A 150 8.42 12.16 -6.76
C ALA A 150 9.73 12.88 -6.39
N GLN A 151 10.86 12.16 -6.35
CA GLN A 151 12.15 12.78 -6.07
C GLN A 151 12.65 13.65 -7.24
N LEU A 152 12.38 13.27 -8.50
CA LEU A 152 12.66 14.15 -9.64
C LEU A 152 11.76 15.39 -9.65
N ALA A 153 10.48 15.25 -9.33
CA ALA A 153 9.54 16.37 -9.16
C ALA A 153 10.08 17.36 -8.13
N PHE A 154 10.40 16.86 -6.93
CA PHE A 154 10.99 17.64 -5.84
C PHE A 154 12.30 18.31 -6.25
N ASN A 155 13.24 17.59 -6.86
CA ASN A 155 14.55 18.12 -7.24
C ASN A 155 14.42 19.25 -8.26
N ASN A 156 13.70 19.02 -9.37
CA ASN A 156 13.56 19.95 -10.49
C ASN A 156 12.52 21.05 -10.27
N ASN A 157 11.70 20.95 -9.22
CA ASN A 157 10.47 21.71 -9.03
C ASN A 157 9.44 21.50 -10.17
N ASP A 158 9.36 20.27 -10.69
CA ASP A 158 8.48 19.92 -11.80
C ASP A 158 7.20 19.23 -11.30
N ILE A 159 6.14 20.04 -11.14
CA ILE A 159 4.82 19.62 -10.66
C ILE A 159 4.18 18.57 -11.60
N PHE A 160 4.48 18.60 -12.91
CA PHE A 160 3.92 17.65 -13.88
C PHE A 160 4.46 16.23 -13.69
N LEU A 161 5.59 16.05 -12.98
CA LEU A 161 6.06 14.72 -12.59
C LEU A 161 5.23 14.10 -11.47
N CYS A 162 4.56 14.90 -10.63
CA CYS A 162 3.55 14.39 -9.70
C CYS A 162 2.30 13.90 -10.46
N GLU A 163 1.88 14.59 -11.52
CA GLU A 163 0.71 14.19 -12.32
C GLU A 163 0.88 12.80 -12.96
N LYS A 164 2.12 12.39 -13.26
CA LYS A 164 2.50 11.05 -13.78
C LYS A 164 2.50 9.91 -12.74
N ILE A 165 2.22 10.17 -11.46
CA ILE A 165 2.16 9.15 -10.42
C ILE A 165 0.71 8.66 -10.29
N ASP A 166 0.44 7.40 -10.64
CA ASP A 166 -0.92 6.83 -10.53
C ASP A 166 -1.28 6.41 -9.09
N ASP A 167 -0.28 6.11 -8.26
CA ASP A 167 -0.49 5.76 -6.86
C ASP A 167 -0.88 6.98 -6.01
N SER A 168 -1.99 6.87 -5.29
CA SER A 168 -2.58 7.95 -4.51
C SER A 168 -1.65 8.46 -3.41
N TYR A 169 -0.97 7.57 -2.69
CA TYR A 169 -0.07 7.92 -1.59
C TYR A 169 1.19 8.63 -2.10
N PHE A 170 1.83 8.11 -3.15
CA PHE A 170 3.01 8.76 -3.72
C PHE A 170 2.67 10.08 -4.43
N LYS A 171 1.50 10.20 -5.08
CA LYS A 171 1.03 11.45 -5.68
C LYS A 171 0.69 12.51 -4.62
N MET A 172 -0.02 12.13 -3.55
CA MET A 172 -0.26 12.99 -2.38
C MET A 172 1.05 13.49 -1.76
N LYS A 173 2.00 12.59 -1.51
CA LYS A 173 3.32 12.94 -1.00
C LYS A 173 4.04 13.92 -1.93
N CYS A 174 4.07 13.64 -3.24
CA CYS A 174 4.75 14.47 -4.24
C CYS A 174 4.27 15.93 -4.22
N TYR A 175 2.95 16.16 -4.21
CA TYR A 175 2.39 17.51 -4.12
C TYR A 175 2.68 18.19 -2.78
N ARG A 176 2.52 17.50 -1.65
CA ARG A 176 2.76 18.06 -0.32
C ARG A 176 4.23 18.44 -0.12
N ASP A 177 5.14 17.58 -0.54
CA ASP A 177 6.58 17.82 -0.39
C ASP A 177 7.06 18.96 -1.33
N LEU A 178 6.39 19.20 -2.46
CA LEU A 178 6.56 20.41 -3.28
C LEU A 178 5.90 21.66 -2.67
N ALA A 179 4.70 21.54 -2.10
CA ALA A 179 4.01 22.64 -1.41
C ALA A 179 4.90 23.19 -0.29
N ASP A 180 5.46 22.30 0.54
CA ASP A 180 6.44 22.65 1.56
C ASP A 180 7.70 23.29 0.97
N LYS A 181 8.33 22.66 -0.04
CA LYS A 181 9.56 23.20 -0.66
C LYS A 181 9.39 24.63 -1.19
N ASN A 182 8.26 24.90 -1.83
CA ASN A 182 7.99 26.18 -2.49
C ASN A 182 7.34 27.22 -1.57
N ASN A 183 6.86 26.80 -0.39
CA ASN A 183 5.92 27.56 0.44
C ASN A 183 4.67 28.02 -0.35
N ASP A 184 4.14 27.14 -1.21
CA ASP A 184 3.02 27.42 -2.10
C ASP A 184 1.72 26.72 -1.62
N PRO A 185 0.75 27.47 -1.05
CA PRO A 185 -0.52 26.91 -0.62
C PRO A 185 -1.40 26.37 -1.76
N ALA A 186 -1.24 26.84 -3.00
CA ALA A 186 -2.03 26.36 -4.14
C ALA A 186 -1.69 24.91 -4.54
N LEU A 187 -0.57 24.37 -4.05
CA LEU A 187 -0.24 22.94 -4.15
C LEU A 187 -0.97 22.09 -3.09
N CYS A 188 -1.50 22.68 -2.02
CA CYS A 188 -2.40 21.97 -1.10
C CYS A 188 -3.77 21.70 -1.78
N ASP A 189 -4.27 22.61 -2.63
CA ASP A 189 -5.50 22.40 -3.41
C ASP A 189 -5.40 21.25 -4.43
N LYS A 190 -4.18 20.82 -4.79
CA LYS A 190 -3.95 19.63 -5.64
C LYS A 190 -4.20 18.31 -4.92
N LEU A 191 -4.33 18.30 -3.58
CA LEU A 191 -4.55 17.11 -2.75
C LEU A 191 -6.03 16.69 -2.72
N THR A 192 -6.62 16.48 -3.89
CA THR A 192 -8.04 16.15 -4.06
C THR A 192 -8.36 14.67 -3.82
N MET A 193 -9.63 14.34 -3.58
CA MET A 193 -10.09 12.94 -3.55
C MET A 193 -9.84 12.27 -4.92
N PRO A 194 -9.38 11.01 -4.98
CA PRO A 194 -9.23 10.04 -3.89
C PRO A 194 -7.82 9.99 -3.26
N LEU A 195 -6.94 10.99 -3.49
CA LEU A 195 -5.57 10.99 -2.97
C LEU A 195 -5.52 10.90 -1.45
N CYS A 196 -6.57 11.40 -0.79
CA CYS A 196 -6.70 11.50 0.65
C CYS A 196 -7.86 10.62 1.14
N LEU A 197 -7.67 9.30 1.03
CA LEU A 197 -8.57 8.28 1.56
C LEU A 197 -8.95 8.55 3.02
N LYS A 198 -10.22 8.33 3.37
CA LYS A 198 -10.79 8.88 4.62
C LYS A 198 -12.03 8.11 5.08
N ASP A 199 -12.16 7.88 6.39
CA ASP A 199 -13.29 7.18 6.99
C ASP A 199 -14.62 7.97 7.02
N ASN A 200 -14.57 9.30 6.86
CA ASN A 200 -15.69 10.23 7.16
C ASN A 200 -15.59 11.60 6.39
N GLY A 201 -15.33 11.63 5.06
CA GLY A 201 -14.78 12.80 4.30
C GLY A 201 -15.38 14.19 4.63
N TYR A 202 -14.67 15.21 5.17
CA TYR A 202 -13.55 16.09 4.69
C TYR A 202 -12.16 15.50 4.34
N ASN A 203 -11.21 16.34 3.88
CA ASN A 203 -9.89 15.96 3.33
C ASN A 203 -8.72 16.29 4.29
N GLU A 204 -8.25 15.32 5.08
CA GLU A 204 -7.29 15.58 6.18
C GLU A 204 -5.89 15.99 5.72
N CYS A 205 -5.49 15.57 4.51
CA CYS A 205 -4.23 15.95 3.88
C CYS A 205 -4.14 17.44 3.52
N ILE A 206 -5.26 18.08 3.14
CA ILE A 206 -5.33 19.50 2.79
C ILE A 206 -5.19 20.30 4.08
N ASP A 207 -5.94 19.89 5.11
CA ASP A 207 -5.89 20.44 6.45
C ASP A 207 -4.49 20.34 7.07
N GLU A 208 -3.78 19.23 6.88
CA GLU A 208 -2.38 19.07 7.28
C GLU A 208 -1.42 19.94 6.47
N CYS A 209 -1.60 20.03 5.15
CA CYS A 209 -0.76 20.82 4.24
C CYS A 209 -0.84 22.32 4.56
N TYR A 210 -2.05 22.88 4.70
CA TYR A 210 -2.24 24.27 5.12
C TYR A 210 -1.72 24.53 6.53
N ALA A 211 -1.96 23.61 7.48
CA ALA A 211 -1.47 23.78 8.85
C ALA A 211 0.07 23.77 8.95
N ALA A 212 0.74 22.92 8.15
CA ALA A 212 2.20 22.90 8.07
C ALA A 212 2.74 24.20 7.45
N LEU A 213 2.17 24.65 6.32
CA LEU A 213 2.59 25.89 5.67
C LEU A 213 2.34 27.14 6.52
N ALA A 214 1.25 27.17 7.29
CA ALA A 214 0.95 28.24 8.24
C ALA A 214 2.06 28.39 9.29
N VAL A 215 2.35 27.31 10.03
CA VAL A 215 3.35 27.29 11.12
C VAL A 215 4.77 27.47 10.58
N LYS A 216 5.04 27.02 9.35
CA LYS A 216 6.35 27.23 8.71
C LYS A 216 6.59 28.70 8.38
N ASN A 217 5.60 29.39 7.82
CA ASN A 217 5.72 30.74 7.24
C ASN A 217 5.07 31.86 8.08
N ASP A 218 4.69 31.56 9.32
CA ASP A 218 4.08 32.49 10.28
C ASP A 218 2.82 33.18 9.74
N ASN A 219 2.10 32.44 8.89
CA ASN A 219 0.95 32.92 8.15
C ASN A 219 -0.35 32.40 8.75
N LEU A 220 -0.89 33.17 9.70
CA LEU A 220 -2.14 32.90 10.41
C LEU A 220 -3.32 32.61 9.46
N SER A 221 -3.40 33.30 8.31
CA SER A 221 -4.53 33.15 7.38
C SER A 221 -4.63 31.77 6.72
N LEU A 222 -3.54 30.99 6.72
CA LEU A 222 -3.58 29.60 6.28
C LEU A 222 -4.26 28.68 7.32
N CYS A 223 -4.28 29.04 8.61
CA CYS A 223 -5.07 28.32 9.62
C CYS A 223 -6.60 28.51 9.42
N ASP A 224 -7.04 29.63 8.83
CA ASP A 224 -8.45 29.86 8.47
C ASP A 224 -8.92 28.99 7.27
N LEU A 225 -7.98 28.58 6.40
CA LEU A 225 -8.26 27.67 5.29
C LEU A 225 -8.53 26.24 5.74
N VAL A 226 -7.88 25.78 6.83
CA VAL A 226 -8.09 24.47 7.44
C VAL A 226 -9.56 24.28 7.85
N LYS A 227 -10.14 23.10 7.60
CA LYS A 227 -11.56 22.78 7.88
C LYS A 227 -11.74 21.89 9.10
N THR A 228 -10.86 20.93 9.35
CA THR A 228 -10.90 20.07 10.55
C THR A 228 -10.35 20.79 11.79
N ASP A 229 -11.15 20.89 12.85
CA ASP A 229 -10.78 21.47 14.14
C ASP A 229 -9.48 20.93 14.75
N GLU A 230 -9.21 19.62 14.68
CA GLU A 230 -7.95 19.03 15.18
C GLU A 230 -6.71 19.60 14.47
N TYR A 231 -6.82 19.90 13.18
CA TYR A 231 -5.74 20.51 12.40
C TYR A 231 -5.70 22.02 12.59
N LYS A 232 -6.83 22.72 12.76
CA LYS A 232 -6.87 24.13 13.20
C LYS A 232 -6.18 24.32 14.54
N LEU A 233 -6.49 23.44 15.50
CA LEU A 233 -5.90 23.41 16.83
C LEU A 233 -4.39 23.23 16.73
N ARG A 234 -3.92 22.26 15.92
CA ARG A 234 -2.49 22.06 15.64
C ARG A 234 -1.85 23.31 15.01
N CYS A 235 -2.55 23.98 14.10
CA CYS A 235 -2.10 25.19 13.39
C CYS A 235 -1.92 26.39 14.32
N TYR A 236 -3.00 26.84 14.98
CA TYR A 236 -2.96 27.99 15.89
C TYR A 236 -2.05 27.75 17.09
N LYS A 237 -2.00 26.52 17.62
CA LYS A 237 -1.11 26.16 18.74
C LYS A 237 0.36 26.13 18.32
N GLY A 238 0.65 25.70 17.09
CA GLY A 238 1.99 25.77 16.50
C GLY A 238 2.48 27.21 16.38
N LEU A 239 1.66 28.11 15.84
CA LEU A 239 1.96 29.55 15.76
C LEU A 239 2.09 30.17 17.15
N ALA A 240 1.13 29.95 18.04
CA ALA A 240 1.15 30.50 19.41
C ALA A 240 2.47 30.19 20.15
N TYR A 241 3.01 28.98 19.97
CA TYR A 241 4.26 28.55 20.59
C TYR A 241 5.52 28.98 19.81
N LYS A 242 5.46 29.09 18.48
CA LYS A 242 6.59 29.54 17.65
C LYS A 242 6.81 31.05 17.73
N ASP A 243 5.72 31.82 17.61
CA ASP A 243 5.71 33.29 17.73
C ASP A 243 5.78 33.76 19.19
N ASN A 244 5.65 32.82 20.14
CA ASN A 244 5.52 33.10 21.58
C ASN A 244 4.38 34.12 21.87
N ASN A 245 3.23 33.94 21.22
CA ASN A 245 2.16 34.92 21.18
C ASN A 245 0.87 34.40 21.85
N PRO A 246 0.57 34.85 23.09
CA PRO A 246 -0.63 34.43 23.81
C PRO A 246 -1.96 34.86 23.18
N SER A 247 -2.02 35.85 22.27
CA SER A 247 -3.30 36.18 21.64
C SER A 247 -3.82 35.04 20.77
N LEU A 248 -2.94 34.23 20.18
CA LEU A 248 -3.31 33.09 19.34
C LEU A 248 -3.95 31.94 20.13
N CYS A 249 -3.75 31.87 21.45
CA CYS A 249 -4.47 30.91 22.30
C CYS A 249 -6.00 31.14 22.28
N GLU A 250 -6.48 32.37 22.03
CA GLU A 250 -7.92 32.67 21.95
C GLU A 250 -8.59 31.85 20.83
N LYS A 251 -7.88 31.62 19.71
CA LYS A 251 -8.34 30.91 18.51
C LYS A 251 -8.57 29.42 18.74
N LEU A 252 -8.12 28.88 19.87
CA LEU A 252 -8.34 27.50 20.28
C LEU A 252 -9.68 27.29 20.98
N THR A 253 -10.38 28.37 21.35
CA THR A 253 -11.66 28.32 22.06
C THR A 253 -12.74 27.72 21.17
N GLY A 254 -13.36 26.63 21.62
CA GLY A 254 -14.46 25.94 20.93
C GLY A 254 -14.04 24.88 19.91
N LEU A 255 -12.74 24.70 19.63
CA LEU A 255 -12.26 23.66 18.72
C LEU A 255 -12.33 22.26 19.37
N ILE A 256 -12.79 21.24 18.64
CA ILE A 256 -12.96 19.87 19.16
C ILE A 256 -12.03 18.88 18.43
N ARG A 257 -11.22 18.12 19.19
CA ARG A 257 -10.37 17.04 18.67
C ARG A 257 -11.21 15.80 18.32
N LYS A 258 -10.90 15.10 17.21
CA LYS A 258 -11.56 13.82 16.88
C LYS A 258 -11.33 12.78 17.98
N GLY A 259 -12.34 11.96 18.23
CA GLY A 259 -12.39 11.05 19.39
C GLY A 259 -13.27 11.59 20.51
N TRP A 260 -13.28 12.90 20.76
CA TRP A 260 -14.38 13.56 21.50
C TRP A 260 -15.63 13.64 20.63
N LYS A 261 -16.29 12.49 20.43
CA LYS A 261 -17.76 12.52 20.28
C LYS A 261 -18.34 12.90 21.63
N SER A 262 -19.38 13.74 21.61
CA SER A 262 -20.11 14.11 22.83
C SER A 262 -20.79 12.87 23.42
N PHE A 263 -20.12 12.23 24.38
CA PHE A 263 -20.81 11.50 25.42
C PHE A 263 -21.49 12.51 26.34
N THR A 264 -22.69 12.17 26.77
CA THR A 264 -23.61 13.06 27.47
C THR A 264 -23.07 13.48 28.84
N GLY A 265 -22.65 14.74 28.97
CA GLY A 265 -22.64 15.46 30.26
C GLY A 265 -21.28 15.92 30.78
N THR A 266 -20.26 15.05 30.88
CA THR A 266 -19.17 15.26 31.86
C THR A 266 -17.73 15.12 31.36
N ASP A 267 -17.46 14.42 30.25
CA ASP A 267 -16.17 13.72 30.10
C ASP A 267 -15.08 14.51 29.35
N CYS A 268 -14.73 15.70 29.87
CA CYS A 268 -13.43 16.32 29.60
C CYS A 268 -12.31 15.73 30.47
N LEU A 269 -12.22 14.39 30.48
CA LEU A 269 -11.26 13.63 31.28
C LEU A 269 -9.85 13.68 30.66
N HIS A 270 -8.97 14.45 31.31
CA HIS A 270 -7.62 13.95 31.57
C HIS A 270 -7.70 12.90 32.68
N GLU A 271 -6.89 11.84 32.63
CA GLU A 271 -6.83 10.85 33.70
C GLU A 271 -6.43 11.50 35.03
N GLY A 272 -7.33 11.47 36.02
CA GLY A 272 -6.99 11.69 37.43
C GLY A 272 -7.76 12.78 38.20
N THR A 273 -8.46 13.73 37.55
CA THR A 273 -9.22 14.78 38.28
C THR A 273 -10.60 15.05 37.69
N ALA A 274 -11.60 15.18 38.57
CA ALA A 274 -12.98 15.51 38.24
C ALA A 274 -13.27 17.02 38.45
N LEU A 275 -14.46 17.46 38.01
CA LEU A 275 -15.00 18.84 38.08
C LEU A 275 -14.23 19.86 37.22
N ARG A 276 -14.70 20.09 35.98
CA ARG A 276 -14.33 21.28 35.18
C ARG A 276 -15.48 21.86 34.36
N THR A 277 -15.39 23.17 34.21
CA THR A 277 -16.25 24.01 33.36
C THR A 277 -15.87 23.84 31.89
N SER A 278 -16.87 23.87 30.99
CA SER A 278 -16.77 23.96 29.52
C SER A 278 -15.53 23.34 28.82
N CYS A 279 -15.73 22.22 28.14
CA CYS A 279 -14.77 21.65 27.18
C CYS A 279 -14.28 22.61 26.07
N GLN A 280 -14.93 23.78 25.90
CA GLN A 280 -14.57 24.77 24.89
C GLN A 280 -13.27 25.52 25.21
N THR A 281 -12.89 25.69 26.48
CA THR A 281 -11.73 26.53 26.85
C THR A 281 -10.44 25.74 27.04
N VAL A 282 -10.54 24.43 27.29
CA VAL A 282 -9.42 23.54 27.73
C VAL A 282 -8.16 23.68 26.87
N PHE A 283 -8.28 23.80 25.54
CA PHE A 283 -7.13 23.95 24.65
C PHE A 283 -6.52 25.36 24.64
N ALA A 284 -7.35 26.40 24.85
CA ALA A 284 -6.88 27.78 25.04
C ALA A 284 -6.19 27.92 26.40
N ASP A 285 -6.77 27.35 27.45
CA ASP A 285 -6.22 27.38 28.80
C ASP A 285 -4.87 26.62 28.88
N ASP A 286 -4.74 25.44 28.28
CA ASP A 286 -3.45 24.72 28.14
C ASP A 286 -2.39 25.51 27.32
N CYS A 287 -2.85 26.31 26.35
CA CYS A 287 -1.98 27.19 25.57
C CYS A 287 -1.46 28.36 26.42
N TYR A 288 -2.33 29.02 27.18
CA TYR A 288 -1.94 30.09 28.12
C TYR A 288 -0.99 29.58 29.20
N VAL A 289 -1.27 28.44 29.85
CA VAL A 289 -0.40 27.86 30.89
C VAL A 289 1.03 27.66 30.37
N LYS A 290 1.19 27.08 29.18
CA LYS A 290 2.52 26.76 28.62
C LYS A 290 3.29 28.00 28.18
N LEU A 291 2.62 29.03 27.67
CA LEU A 291 3.27 30.31 27.35
C LEU A 291 3.65 31.09 28.61
N ALA A 292 2.81 31.08 29.66
CA ALA A 292 3.14 31.67 30.96
C ALA A 292 4.42 31.04 31.53
N MET A 293 4.49 29.70 31.54
CA MET A 293 5.68 28.94 31.96
C MET A 293 6.91 29.24 31.10
N SER A 294 6.76 29.26 29.77
CA SER A 294 7.88 29.49 28.85
C SER A 294 8.48 30.90 28.96
N ASN A 295 7.69 31.87 29.44
CA ASN A 295 8.08 33.28 29.54
C ASN A 295 8.42 33.72 30.96
N SER A 296 8.11 32.88 31.96
CA SER A 296 8.02 33.30 33.37
C SER A 296 7.09 34.50 33.58
N ASP A 297 6.02 34.59 32.77
CA ASP A 297 5.08 35.70 32.72
C ASP A 297 3.73 35.27 33.33
N ALA A 298 3.51 35.70 34.57
CA ALA A 298 2.30 35.42 35.33
C ALA A 298 1.05 36.17 34.82
N ASP A 299 1.20 37.25 34.05
CA ASP A 299 0.05 37.98 33.48
C ASP A 299 -0.63 37.18 32.35
N ILE A 300 0.11 36.25 31.72
CA ILE A 300 -0.48 35.27 30.79
C ILE A 300 -1.45 34.34 31.53
N CYS A 301 -1.15 33.93 32.78
CA CYS A 301 -2.07 33.12 33.58
C CYS A 301 -3.40 33.84 33.84
N LEU A 302 -3.45 35.18 33.81
CA LEU A 302 -4.67 35.94 34.03
C LEU A 302 -5.71 35.74 32.91
N LYS A 303 -5.28 35.32 31.71
CA LYS A 303 -6.13 35.08 30.53
C LYS A 303 -6.84 33.72 30.54
N ILE A 304 -6.41 32.80 31.42
CA ILE A 304 -7.03 31.48 31.60
C ILE A 304 -8.46 31.65 32.13
N GLN A 305 -9.42 30.93 31.55
CA GLN A 305 -10.83 31.00 31.93
C GLN A 305 -11.17 30.04 33.08
N ASP A 306 -10.61 28.84 33.09
CA ASP A 306 -10.79 27.92 34.24
C ASP A 306 -9.97 28.37 35.46
N GLU A 307 -10.66 28.70 36.55
CA GLU A 307 -10.05 29.20 37.78
C GLU A 307 -9.00 28.25 38.39
N ALA A 308 -9.16 26.93 38.25
CA ALA A 308 -8.24 25.96 38.81
C ALA A 308 -6.95 25.82 37.98
N PHE A 309 -6.99 25.99 36.65
CA PHE A 309 -5.75 26.12 35.85
C PHE A 309 -5.11 27.50 36.07
N LYS A 310 -5.91 28.56 36.22
CA LYS A 310 -5.42 29.91 36.53
C LYS A 310 -4.66 29.94 37.86
N ASN A 311 -5.24 29.38 38.91
CA ASN A 311 -4.61 29.27 40.23
C ASN A 311 -3.37 28.35 40.20
N MET A 312 -3.42 27.23 39.46
CA MET A 312 -2.25 26.35 39.28
C MET A 312 -1.08 27.07 38.58
N CYS A 313 -1.36 27.76 37.49
CA CYS A 313 -0.41 28.56 36.73
C CYS A 313 0.27 29.64 37.59
N LEU A 314 -0.54 30.41 38.34
CA LEU A 314 -0.05 31.45 39.26
C LEU A 314 0.74 30.91 40.47
N LEU A 315 0.53 29.66 40.86
CA LEU A 315 1.31 28.99 41.92
C LEU A 315 2.65 28.44 41.41
N GLN A 316 2.79 28.17 40.11
CA GLN A 316 4.01 27.64 39.49
C GLN A 316 4.99 28.73 39.02
N LEU A 317 4.59 30.01 39.13
CA LEU A 317 5.37 31.20 38.77
C LEU A 317 5.59 32.13 39.98
N ARG A 318 5.78 31.54 41.17
CA ARG A 318 6.07 32.22 42.45
C ARG A 318 7.36 31.71 43.09
#